data_AF-A0A978RYQ4-F1
#
_entry.id   AF-A0A978RYQ4-F1
#
_cell.length_a   1.000
_cell.length_b   1.000
_cell.length_c   1.000
_cell.angle_alpha   90.00
_cell.angle_beta   90.00
_cell.angle_gamma   90.00
#
_symmetry.space_group_name_H-M   'P 1'
#
loop_
_entity.id
_entity.type
_entity.pdbx_description
1 polymer ?
#
loop_
_entity_poly.entity_id
_entity_poly.type
_entity_poly.pdbx_seq_one_letter_code
_entity_poly.pdbx_strand_id
1 'polypeptide(L)'
;MQIIKLKVRSDAEGKVIFQVPQDLANQELEMAVIYQPVAQTSPIQPPESLGWPAGFFEQTAGCLADEPLVRYDQGEYELREDIE
;
A
#
# COMPACT_ATOMS: atom_id res chain seq x y z
N MET A 1 0.33 27.03 -4.02
CA MET A 1 -0.19 25.74 -4.55
C MET A 1 -0.98 25.07 -3.45
N GLN A 2 -2.30 24.97 -3.58
CA GLN A 2 -3.18 24.29 -2.62
C GLN A 2 -3.64 22.97 -3.26
N ILE A 3 -3.55 21.85 -2.53
CA ILE A 3 -3.92 20.52 -3.03
C ILE A 3 -5.21 20.08 -2.33
N ILE A 4 -6.29 19.93 -3.09
CA ILE A 4 -7.55 19.40 -2.57
C ILE A 4 -7.56 17.87 -2.81
N LYS A 5 -7.43 17.09 -1.74
CA LYS A 5 -7.55 15.62 -1.79
C LYS A 5 -9.01 15.22 -1.60
N LEU A 6 -9.62 14.64 -2.63
CA LEU A 6 -11.02 14.20 -2.64
C LEU A 6 -11.10 12.70 -2.96
N LYS A 7 -11.86 11.96 -2.15
CA LYS A 7 -12.26 10.59 -2.47
C LYS A 7 -13.69 10.63 -3.00
N VAL A 8 -13.83 10.46 -4.31
CA VAL A 8 -15.10 10.57 -5.04
C VAL A 8 -15.34 9.30 -5.84
N ARG A 9 -16.61 8.88 -5.92
CA ARG A 9 -17.05 7.76 -6.75
C ARG A 9 -17.67 8.33 -8.02
N SER A 10 -17.27 7.82 -9.18
CA SER A 10 -17.90 8.16 -10.44
C SER A 10 -19.34 7.61 -10.49
N ASP A 11 -20.23 8.33 -11.15
CA ASP A 11 -21.58 7.84 -11.39
C ASP A 11 -21.61 6.70 -12.43
N ALA A 12 -22.82 6.20 -12.74
CA ALA A 12 -23.02 5.12 -13.70
C ALA A 12 -22.59 5.48 -15.13
N GLU A 13 -22.41 6.78 -15.43
CA GLU A 13 -21.96 7.30 -16.71
C GLU A 13 -20.44 7.61 -16.70
N GLY A 14 -19.76 7.38 -15.57
CA GLY A 14 -18.33 7.63 -15.41
C GLY A 14 -17.98 9.09 -15.10
N LYS A 15 -18.93 9.93 -14.69
CA LYS A 15 -18.69 11.35 -14.41
C LYS A 15 -18.38 11.59 -12.93
N VAL A 16 -17.56 12.61 -12.68
CA VAL A 16 -17.25 13.16 -11.36
C VAL A 16 -17.51 14.66 -11.39
N ILE A 17 -18.36 15.15 -10.48
CA ILE A 17 -18.72 16.57 -10.39
C ILE A 17 -17.99 17.18 -9.19
N PHE A 18 -17.18 18.21 -9.44
CA PHE A 18 -16.49 18.97 -8.39
C PHE A 18 -17.22 20.29 -8.15
N GLN A 19 -17.69 20.49 -6.93
CA GLN A 19 -18.25 21.78 -6.50
C GLN A 19 -17.20 22.52 -5.68
N VAL A 20 -16.84 23.72 -6.11
CA VAL A 20 -15.94 24.60 -5.36
C VAL A 20 -16.71 25.37 -4.29
N PRO A 21 -16.09 25.68 -3.14
CA PRO A 21 -16.65 26.58 -2.14
C PRO A 21 -17.11 27.93 -2.73
N GLN A 22 -18.16 28.52 -2.13
CA GLN A 22 -18.81 29.74 -2.64
C GLN A 22 -17.87 30.95 -2.66
N ASP A 23 -16.90 31.01 -1.75
CA ASP A 23 -15.87 32.05 -1.67
C ASP A 23 -14.92 32.04 -2.87
N LEU A 24 -14.89 30.98 -3.68
CA LEU A 24 -14.15 30.88 -4.94
C LEU A 24 -15.01 31.19 -6.18
N ALA A 25 -16.27 31.58 -6.01
CA ALA A 25 -17.16 31.87 -7.13
C ALA A 25 -16.65 33.05 -7.98
N ASN A 26 -16.83 32.96 -9.31
CA ASN A 26 -16.40 33.96 -10.30
C ASN A 26 -14.90 34.26 -10.32
N GLN A 27 -14.07 33.35 -9.81
CA GLN A 27 -12.62 33.45 -9.88
C GLN A 27 -12.08 32.49 -10.94
N GLU A 28 -10.97 32.87 -11.56
CA GLU A 28 -10.23 31.99 -12.46
C GLU A 28 -9.37 31.03 -11.63
N LEU A 29 -9.54 29.73 -11.84
CA LEU A 29 -8.90 28.68 -11.04
C LEU A 29 -8.06 27.78 -11.95
N GLU A 30 -6.78 27.66 -11.64
CA GLU A 30 -5.90 26.65 -12.25
C GLU A 30 -5.99 25.37 -11.41
N MET A 31 -6.41 24.26 -12.03
CA MET A 31 -6.65 22.98 -11.34
C MET A 31 -5.88 21.83 -12.00
N ALA A 32 -5.18 21.04 -11.19
CA ALA A 32 -4.55 19.80 -11.61
C ALA A 32 -5.31 18.61 -10.98
N VAL A 33 -5.83 17.70 -11.82
CA VAL A 33 -6.54 16.50 -11.38
C VAL A 33 -5.66 15.28 -11.62
N ILE A 34 -5.31 14.59 -10.54
CA ILE A 34 -4.59 13.31 -10.58
C ILE A 34 -5.55 12.26 -10.03
N TYR A 35 -5.84 11.23 -10.82
CA TYR A 35 -6.70 10.13 -10.39
C TYR A 35 -5.94 8.81 -10.39
N GLN A 36 -6.29 7.96 -9.43
CA GLN A 36 -5.86 6.57 -9.39
C GLN A 36 -7.11 5.72 -9.14
N PRO A 37 -7.40 4.71 -9.99
CA PRO A 37 -8.48 3.77 -9.71
C PRO A 37 -8.21 3.13 -8.36
N VAL A 38 -9.13 3.31 -7.41
CA VAL A 38 -9.12 2.53 -6.18
C VAL A 38 -9.65 1.17 -6.59
N ALA A 39 -8.75 0.22 -6.85
CA ALA A 39 -9.14 -1.18 -6.96
C ALA A 39 -10.03 -1.47 -5.76
N GLN A 40 -11.21 -2.03 -6.01
CA GLN A 40 -11.98 -2.61 -4.92
C GLN A 40 -11.06 -3.63 -4.29
N THR A 41 -10.48 -3.29 -3.14
CA THR A 41 -9.77 -4.25 -2.32
C THR A 41 -10.81 -5.33 -2.10
N SER A 42 -10.59 -6.49 -2.72
CA SER A 42 -11.35 -7.68 -2.43
C SER A 42 -11.47 -7.75 -0.91
N PRO A 43 -12.65 -8.07 -0.35
CA PRO A 43 -12.79 -8.18 1.09
C PRO A 43 -11.61 -9.01 1.58
N ILE A 44 -10.77 -8.39 2.43
CA ILE A 44 -9.53 -8.99 2.90
C ILE A 44 -9.96 -10.30 3.53
N GLN A 45 -9.62 -11.41 2.87
CA GLN A 45 -9.95 -12.71 3.39
C GLN A 45 -9.27 -12.82 4.75
N PRO A 46 -10.00 -13.26 5.79
CA PRO A 46 -9.38 -13.44 7.09
C PRO A 46 -8.21 -14.44 6.93
N PRO A 47 -7.07 -14.24 7.62
CA PRO A 47 -5.90 -15.12 7.54
C PRO A 47 -6.23 -16.61 7.62
N GLU A 48 -7.24 -16.95 8.42
CA GLU A 48 -7.74 -18.31 8.62
C GLU A 48 -8.32 -18.90 7.32
N SER A 49 -8.95 -18.08 6.48
CA SER A 49 -9.43 -18.47 5.15
C SER A 49 -8.29 -18.70 4.15
N LEU A 50 -7.08 -18.24 4.47
CA LEU A 50 -5.87 -18.43 3.67
C LEU A 50 -5.00 -19.58 4.21
N GLY A 51 -5.49 -20.33 5.21
CA GLY A 51 -4.80 -21.48 5.81
C GLY A 51 -3.89 -21.15 6.99
N TRP A 52 -3.89 -19.91 7.47
CA TRP A 52 -3.12 -19.54 8.66
C TRP A 52 -3.83 -19.96 9.95
N PRO A 53 -3.09 -20.37 10.99
CA PRO A 53 -3.66 -20.54 12.33
C PRO A 53 -4.26 -19.22 12.85
N ALA A 54 -5.31 -19.33 13.66
CA ALA A 54 -5.94 -18.17 14.28
C ALA A 54 -4.93 -17.38 15.13
N GLY A 55 -4.87 -16.07 14.91
CA GLY A 55 -3.97 -15.17 15.64
C GLY A 55 -2.48 -15.31 15.29
N PHE A 56 -2.13 -15.97 14.17
CA PHE A 56 -0.74 -16.22 13.78
C PHE A 56 0.07 -14.92 13.62
N PHE A 57 -0.49 -13.91 12.94
CA PHE A 57 0.22 -12.66 12.67
C PHE A 57 0.38 -11.81 13.93
N GLU A 58 -0.62 -11.79 14.80
CA GLU A 58 -0.59 -11.08 16.08
C GLU A 58 0.47 -11.66 17.02
N GLN A 59 0.72 -12.96 16.94
CA GLN A 59 1.72 -13.65 17.78
C GLN A 59 3.14 -13.61 17.20
N THR A 60 3.29 -13.48 15.88
CA THR A 60 4.60 -13.62 15.21
C THR A 60 5.16 -12.30 14.69
N ALA A 61 4.32 -11.34 14.32
CA ALA A 61 4.78 -10.07 13.81
C ALA A 61 5.51 -9.29 14.91
N GLY A 62 6.83 -9.15 14.77
CA GLY A 62 7.66 -8.44 15.75
C GLY A 62 8.00 -9.25 17.01
N CYS A 63 7.76 -10.57 17.04
CA CYS A 63 8.11 -11.39 18.21
C CYS A 63 9.63 -11.48 18.49
N LEU A 64 10.46 -11.08 17.52
CA LEU A 64 11.92 -10.97 17.64
C LEU A 64 12.39 -9.51 17.62
N ALA A 65 11.52 -8.53 17.94
CA ALA A 65 11.91 -7.12 17.95
C ALA A 65 12.98 -6.80 19.01
N ASP A 66 12.94 -7.51 20.15
CA ASP A 66 13.87 -7.33 21.26
C ASP A 66 15.13 -8.20 21.14
N GLU A 67 15.15 -9.15 20.20
CA GLU A 67 16.29 -10.04 19.94
C GLU A 67 16.94 -9.68 18.60
N PRO A 68 18.13 -9.03 18.59
CA PRO A 68 18.79 -8.71 17.34
C PRO A 68 19.11 -10.00 16.58
N LEU A 69 18.58 -10.13 15.37
CA LEU A 69 18.94 -11.20 14.44
C LEU A 69 20.43 -11.09 14.11
N VAL A 70 21.25 -11.95 14.72
CA VAL A 70 22.69 -12.01 14.45
C VAL A 70 22.95 -12.93 13.28
N ARG A 71 23.60 -12.40 12.23
CA ARG A 71 24.18 -13.23 11.17
C ARG A 71 25.56 -13.70 11.63
N TYR A 72 25.70 -15.00 11.87
CA TYR A 72 26.98 -15.61 12.18
C TYR A 72 27.91 -15.62 10.95
N ASP A 73 29.22 -15.80 11.20
CA ASP A 73 30.20 -15.95 10.13
C ASP A 73 29.83 -17.11 9.20
N GLN A 74 29.93 -16.87 7.89
CA GLN A 74 29.46 -17.81 6.87
C GLN A 74 30.46 -18.93 6.56
N GLY A 75 31.59 -18.96 7.26
CA GLY A 75 32.71 -19.85 6.97
C GLY A 75 33.43 -19.51 5.67
N GLU A 76 34.38 -20.35 5.30
CA GLU A 76 35.08 -20.28 4.01
C GLU A 76 34.22 -20.89 2.91
N TYR A 77 34.34 -20.35 1.70
CA TYR A 77 33.69 -20.94 0.52
C TYR A 77 34.29 -22.30 0.17
N GLU A 78 33.46 -23.19 -0.36
CA GLU A 78 33.96 -24.42 -0.99
C GLU A 78 34.78 -24.08 -2.24
N LEU A 79 35.93 -24.74 -2.37
CA LEU A 79 36.73 -24.72 -3.60
C LEU A 79 35.97 -25.48 -4.69
N ARG A 80 35.59 -24.76 -5.76
CA ARG A 80 35.02 -25.37 -6.96
C ARG A 80 36.11 -26.08 -7.77
N GLU A 81 35.70 -27.05 -8.59
CA GLU A 81 36.58 -27.68 -9.56
C GLU A 81 37.10 -26.66 -10.58
N ASP A 82 38.30 -26.90 -11.10
CA ASP A 82 38.89 -26.07 -12.15
C ASP A 82 38.03 -26.13 -13.43
N ILE A 83 37.96 -25.01 -14.13
CA ILE A 83 37.27 -24.92 -15.43
C ILE A 83 38.25 -25.43 -16.50
N GLU A 84 37.87 -26.47 -17.24
CA GLU A 84 38.59 -26.96 -18.44
C GLU A 84 38.50 -26.00 -19.64
#